data_AF-A0A9P6MLI8-F1
#
_entry.id   AF-A0A9P6MLI8-F1
#
_cell.length_a   1.000
_cell.length_b   1.000
_cell.length_c   1.000
_cell.angle_alpha   90.00
_cell.angle_beta   90.00
_cell.angle_gamma   90.00
#
_symmetry.space_group_name_H-M   'P 1'
#
loop_
_entity.id
_entity.type
_entity.pdbx_description
1 polymer ?
#
loop_
_entity_poly.entity_id
_entity_poly.type
_entity_poly.pdbx_seq_one_letter_code
_entity_poly.pdbx_strand_id
1 'polypeptide(L)'
;MRTEHVNFAESTTAIKPLTEGEKQAKLAELKQRLADKRAAKALADKEDQKTSEKIRRKAGQDMTEVKAKLEEKEMKKLVEAKKREKEEERLAKAAIKAKIEADKAERARKKQEAAAGHQQAAAAQAAAAAADASARAGPAKVYTEARLQIRQPEGQQPIGAFKLMTTFPRKVLDGDDLEKSLNELQLVPSGALAVTNN
;
A
#
# COMPACT_ATOMS: atom_id res chain seq x y z
N MET A 1 4.64 10.71 76.97
CA MET A 1 3.75 10.34 78.09
C MET A 1 4.61 9.72 79.18
N ARG A 2 4.66 10.34 80.36
CA ARG A 2 5.48 9.91 81.50
C ARG A 2 4.64 8.92 82.30
N THR A 3 5.01 7.65 82.36
CA THR A 3 4.27 6.64 83.12
C THR A 3 4.54 6.87 84.62
N GLU A 4 3.62 7.57 85.28
CA GLU A 4 3.56 7.63 86.73
C GLU A 4 3.39 6.21 87.27
N HIS A 5 4.37 5.76 88.06
CA HIS A 5 4.25 4.51 88.81
C HIS A 5 3.40 4.77 90.05
N VAL A 6 2.08 4.71 89.87
CA VAL A 6 1.10 4.82 90.96
C VAL A 6 0.67 3.43 91.36
N ASN A 7 1.52 2.70 92.08
CA ASN A 7 1.16 1.47 92.81
C ASN A 7 2.32 1.07 93.74
N PHE A 8 2.61 1.95 94.71
CA PHE A 8 3.47 1.59 95.84
C PHE A 8 2.59 1.21 97.03
N ALA A 9 1.96 0.04 96.92
CA ALA A 9 1.26 -0.58 98.04
C ALA A 9 2.32 -1.21 98.96
N GLU A 10 2.76 -0.44 99.95
CA GLU A 10 3.60 -0.93 101.05
C GLU A 10 2.84 -2.05 101.78
N SER A 11 3.18 -3.31 101.49
CA SER A 11 2.66 -4.46 102.23
C SER A 11 3.33 -4.49 103.61
N THR A 12 2.59 -4.10 104.66
CA THR A 12 3.01 -4.16 106.07
C THR A 12 2.83 -5.55 106.71
N THR A 13 3.10 -6.62 105.96
CA THR A 13 3.20 -7.97 106.52
C THR A 13 4.66 -8.22 106.88
N ALA A 14 4.95 -8.30 108.18
CA ALA A 14 6.27 -8.65 108.71
C ALA A 14 6.71 -10.01 108.16
N ILE A 15 7.50 -9.99 107.09
CA ILE A 15 8.14 -11.17 106.53
C ILE A 15 9.12 -11.66 107.60
N LYS A 16 8.88 -12.87 108.13
CA LYS A 16 9.80 -13.55 109.05
C LYS A 16 11.22 -13.40 108.50
N PRO A 17 12.18 -12.86 109.26
CA PRO A 17 13.51 -12.58 108.73
C PRO A 17 14.09 -13.88 108.20
N LEU A 18 14.27 -13.91 106.89
CA LEU A 18 14.70 -15.07 106.16
C LEU A 18 16.00 -15.57 106.79
N THR A 19 16.03 -16.85 107.17
CA THR A 19 17.20 -17.45 107.84
C THR A 19 18.41 -17.38 106.91
N GLU A 20 19.64 -17.36 107.44
CA GLU A 20 20.85 -17.15 106.62
C GLU A 20 20.96 -18.16 105.46
N GLY A 21 20.52 -19.40 105.67
CA GLY A 21 20.48 -20.44 104.63
C GLY A 21 19.45 -20.17 103.53
N GLU A 22 18.26 -19.67 103.87
CA GLU A 22 17.22 -19.34 102.89
C GLU A 22 17.57 -18.08 102.08
N LYS A 23 18.30 -17.12 102.66
CA LYS A 23 18.86 -15.96 101.94
C LYS A 23 19.92 -16.38 100.93
N GLN A 24 20.79 -17.31 101.30
CA GLN A 24 21.79 -17.86 100.39
C GLN A 24 21.16 -18.67 99.26
N ALA A 25 20.12 -19.47 99.55
CA ALA A 25 19.38 -20.21 98.54
C ALA A 25 18.67 -19.29 97.53
N LYS A 26 17.98 -18.23 97.99
CA LYS A 26 17.35 -17.26 97.08
C LYS A 26 18.37 -16.46 96.25
N LEU A 27 19.55 -16.16 96.82
CA LEU A 27 20.65 -15.54 96.07
C LEU A 27 21.20 -16.48 94.99
N ALA A 28 21.32 -17.78 95.28
CA ALA A 28 21.72 -18.78 94.30
C ALA A 28 20.68 -18.91 93.19
N GLU A 29 19.40 -18.99 93.54
CA GLU A 29 18.28 -19.05 92.58
C GLU A 29 18.23 -17.80 91.69
N LEU A 30 18.40 -16.60 92.26
CA LEU A 30 18.44 -15.35 91.49
C LEU A 30 19.65 -15.29 90.54
N LYS A 31 20.83 -15.72 91.00
CA LYS A 31 22.02 -15.81 90.14
C LYS A 31 21.82 -16.81 89.01
N GLN A 32 21.17 -17.94 89.28
CA GLN A 32 20.85 -18.95 88.27
C GLN A 32 19.85 -18.40 87.25
N ARG A 33 18.74 -17.77 87.69
CA ARG A 33 17.80 -17.08 86.80
C ARG A 33 18.44 -15.99 85.93
N LEU A 34 19.39 -15.24 86.48
CA LEU A 34 20.14 -14.23 85.71
C LEU A 34 21.10 -14.87 84.71
N ALA A 35 21.74 -15.98 85.07
CA ALA A 35 22.59 -16.75 84.16
C ALA A 35 21.77 -17.35 83.01
N ASP A 36 20.60 -17.94 83.31
CA ASP A 36 19.69 -18.49 82.31
C ASP A 36 19.15 -17.39 81.38
N LYS A 37 18.79 -16.22 81.94
CA LYS A 37 18.34 -15.07 81.13
C LYS A 37 19.46 -14.52 80.24
N ARG A 38 20.70 -14.49 80.72
CA ARG A 38 21.87 -14.11 79.91
C ARG A 38 22.15 -15.13 78.82
N ALA A 39 22.06 -16.43 79.11
CA ALA A 39 22.24 -17.50 78.13
C ALA A 39 21.16 -17.46 77.05
N ALA A 40 19.89 -17.31 77.43
CA ALA A 40 18.78 -17.16 76.49
C ALA A 40 18.93 -15.92 75.61
N LYS A 41 19.32 -14.78 76.19
CA LYS A 41 19.58 -13.55 75.43
C LYS A 41 20.76 -13.72 74.47
N ALA A 42 21.84 -14.38 74.89
CA ALA A 42 22.99 -14.64 74.03
C ALA A 42 22.67 -15.59 72.85
N LEU A 43 21.70 -16.50 73.01
CA LEU A 43 21.22 -17.34 71.90
C LEU A 43 20.34 -16.53 70.94
N ALA A 44 19.41 -15.73 71.46
CA ALA A 44 18.58 -14.84 70.65
C ALA A 44 19.44 -13.85 69.84
N ASP A 45 20.41 -13.19 70.48
CA ASP A 45 21.31 -12.25 69.80
C ASP A 45 22.13 -12.94 68.68
N LYS A 46 22.51 -14.21 68.86
CA LYS A 46 23.19 -15.01 67.82
C LYS A 46 22.27 -15.37 66.65
N GLU A 47 21.00 -15.67 66.92
CA GLU A 47 20.03 -15.93 65.87
C GLU A 47 19.69 -14.65 65.10
N ASP A 48 19.51 -13.53 65.81
CA ASP A 48 19.26 -12.21 65.23
C ASP A 48 20.44 -11.74 64.36
N GLN A 49 21.68 -12.02 64.77
CA GLN A 49 22.85 -11.76 63.93
C GLN A 49 22.83 -12.59 62.64
N LYS A 50 22.53 -13.89 62.74
CA LYS A 50 22.44 -14.78 61.56
C LYS A 50 21.31 -14.37 60.62
N THR A 51 20.14 -13.98 61.14
CA THR A 51 19.00 -13.53 60.33
C THR A 51 19.30 -12.17 59.69
N SER A 52 19.86 -11.22 60.44
CA SER A 52 20.27 -9.92 59.91
C SER A 52 21.29 -10.03 58.79
N GLU A 53 22.29 -10.92 58.95
CA GLU A 53 23.27 -11.17 57.89
C GLU A 53 22.63 -11.82 56.65
N LYS A 54 21.73 -12.79 56.82
CA LYS A 54 20.98 -13.41 55.71
C LYS A 54 20.12 -12.39 54.99
N ILE A 55 19.42 -11.51 55.72
CA ILE A 55 18.60 -10.44 55.14
C ILE A 55 19.48 -9.48 54.34
N ARG A 56 20.65 -9.09 54.86
CA ARG A 56 21.60 -8.24 54.10
C ARG A 56 22.03 -8.90 52.79
N ARG A 57 22.43 -10.17 52.82
CA ARG A 57 22.87 -10.91 51.62
C ARG A 57 21.73 -11.04 50.62
N LYS A 58 20.55 -11.43 51.10
CA LYS A 58 19.35 -11.62 50.28
C LYS A 58 18.89 -10.30 49.66
N ALA A 59 18.84 -9.21 50.43
CA ALA A 59 18.48 -7.89 49.90
C ALA A 59 19.44 -7.42 48.80
N GLY A 60 20.74 -7.71 48.92
CA GLY A 60 21.72 -7.45 47.85
C GLY A 60 21.44 -8.27 46.59
N GLN A 61 21.19 -9.57 46.75
CA GLN A 61 20.83 -10.47 45.64
C GLN A 61 19.52 -10.05 44.97
N ASP A 62 18.48 -9.78 45.75
CA ASP A 62 17.17 -9.33 45.26
C ASP A 62 17.32 -8.03 44.46
N MET A 63 18.12 -7.06 44.91
CA MET A 63 18.39 -5.83 44.17
C MET A 63 19.09 -6.09 42.83
N THR A 64 20.04 -7.02 42.78
CA THR A 64 20.71 -7.39 41.52
C THR A 64 19.78 -8.14 40.57
N GLU A 65 18.97 -9.06 41.09
CA GLU A 65 17.99 -9.79 40.29
C GLU A 65 16.88 -8.89 39.77
N VAL A 66 16.39 -7.94 40.57
CA VAL A 66 15.37 -6.98 40.17
C VAL A 66 15.89 -6.10 39.03
N LYS A 67 17.15 -5.64 39.12
CA LYS A 67 17.79 -4.88 38.02
C LYS A 67 17.92 -5.73 36.76
N ALA A 68 18.47 -6.94 36.86
CA ALA A 68 18.63 -7.83 35.71
C ALA A 68 17.28 -8.18 35.05
N LYS A 69 16.24 -8.47 35.84
CA LYS A 69 14.89 -8.74 35.33
C LYS A 69 14.25 -7.52 34.69
N LEU A 70 14.57 -6.31 35.14
CA LEU A 70 14.09 -5.07 34.54
C LEU A 70 14.78 -4.81 33.20
N GLU A 71 16.11 -4.94 33.15
CA GLU A 71 16.90 -4.84 31.91
C GLU A 71 16.47 -5.90 30.87
N GLU A 72 16.25 -7.14 31.29
CA GLU A 72 15.76 -8.22 30.42
C GLU A 72 14.36 -7.89 29.86
N LYS A 73 13.45 -7.38 30.71
CA LYS A 73 12.11 -6.95 30.27
C LYS A 73 12.18 -5.79 29.28
N GLU A 74 13.06 -4.82 29.50
CA GLU A 74 13.26 -3.70 28.58
C GLU A 74 13.85 -4.17 27.25
N MET A 75 14.88 -5.01 27.27
CA MET A 75 15.43 -5.61 26.06
C MET A 75 14.39 -6.44 25.30
N LYS A 76 13.60 -7.26 26.01
CA LYS A 76 12.52 -8.05 25.41
C LYS A 76 11.46 -7.15 24.76
N LYS A 77 11.04 -6.08 25.44
CA LYS A 77 10.10 -5.10 24.87
C LYS A 77 10.68 -4.41 23.64
N LEU A 78 11.95 -4.03 23.65
CA LEU A 78 12.61 -3.43 22.49
C LEU A 78 12.69 -4.39 21.29
N VAL A 79 12.99 -5.66 21.54
CA VAL A 79 13.02 -6.69 20.49
C VAL A 79 11.60 -6.95 19.95
N GLU A 80 10.60 -7.02 20.82
CA GLU A 80 9.20 -7.22 20.43
C GLU A 80 8.67 -6.02 19.63
N ALA A 81 8.95 -4.79 20.08
CA ALA A 81 8.61 -3.57 19.35
C ALA A 81 9.27 -3.54 17.97
N LYS A 82 10.57 -3.83 17.87
CA LYS A 82 11.27 -3.91 16.57
C LYS A 82 10.69 -5.00 15.65
N LYS A 83 10.31 -6.16 16.20
CA LYS A 83 9.65 -7.22 15.41
C LYS A 83 8.27 -6.78 14.93
N ARG A 84 7.49 -6.14 15.81
CA ARG A 84 6.16 -5.62 15.48
C ARG A 84 6.23 -4.54 14.41
N GLU A 85 7.10 -3.55 14.56
CA GLU A 85 7.33 -2.50 13.57
C GLU A 85 7.74 -3.10 12.21
N LYS A 86 8.64 -4.10 12.21
CA LYS A 86 9.06 -4.78 10.99
C LYS A 86 7.91 -5.53 10.30
N GLU A 87 7.07 -6.24 11.06
CA GLU A 87 5.90 -6.94 10.52
C GLU A 87 4.84 -5.96 10.03
N GLU A 88 4.58 -4.87 10.76
CA GLU A 88 3.66 -3.81 10.34
C GLU A 88 4.15 -3.12 9.06
N GLU A 89 5.46 -2.84 8.94
CA GLU A 89 6.05 -2.30 7.71
C GLU A 89 5.94 -3.29 6.54
N ARG A 90 6.17 -4.59 6.78
CA ARG A 90 6.01 -5.64 5.77
C ARG A 90 4.57 -5.74 5.30
N LEU A 91 3.61 -5.73 6.23
CA LEU A 91 2.18 -5.77 5.93
C LEU A 91 1.72 -4.50 5.20
N ALA A 92 2.19 -3.32 5.61
CA ALA A 92 1.90 -2.06 4.94
C ALA A 92 2.44 -2.05 3.50
N LYS A 93 3.69 -2.49 3.29
CA LYS A 93 4.25 -2.65 1.94
C LYS A 93 3.47 -3.65 1.09
N ALA A 94 3.05 -4.78 1.68
CA ALA A 94 2.23 -5.77 0.99
C ALA A 94 0.85 -5.20 0.62
N ALA A 95 0.21 -4.44 1.51
CA ALA A 95 -1.08 -3.80 1.25
C ALA A 95 -0.99 -2.72 0.15
N ILE A 96 0.06 -1.89 0.18
CA ILE A 96 0.32 -0.91 -0.90
C ILE A 96 0.54 -1.63 -2.22
N LYS A 97 1.35 -2.69 -2.23
CA LYS A 97 1.60 -3.49 -3.44
C LYS A 97 0.31 -4.10 -3.98
N ALA A 98 -0.52 -4.68 -3.12
CA ALA A 98 -1.81 -5.25 -3.51
C ALA A 98 -2.76 -4.18 -4.07
N LYS A 99 -2.76 -2.97 -3.49
CA LYS A 99 -3.56 -1.85 -4.01
C LYS A 99 -3.08 -1.39 -5.39
N ILE A 100 -1.77 -1.33 -5.62
CA ILE A 100 -1.19 -1.00 -6.93
C ILE A 100 -1.53 -2.09 -7.95
N GLU A 101 -1.45 -3.36 -7.56
CA GLU A 101 -1.78 -4.48 -8.44
C GLU A 101 -3.27 -4.48 -8.81
N ALA A 102 -4.16 -4.24 -7.85
CA ALA A 102 -5.59 -4.11 -8.08
C ALA A 102 -5.92 -2.94 -9.02
N ASP A 103 -5.35 -1.75 -8.78
CA ASP A 103 -5.54 -0.58 -9.65
C ASP A 103 -4.95 -0.81 -11.05
N LYS A 104 -3.79 -1.47 -11.15
CA LYS A 104 -3.21 -1.84 -12.45
C LYS A 104 -4.08 -2.86 -13.19
N ALA A 105 -4.63 -3.85 -12.49
CA ALA A 105 -5.52 -4.85 -13.05
C ALA A 105 -6.84 -4.21 -13.51
N GLU A 106 -7.43 -3.29 -12.72
CA GLU A 106 -8.64 -2.56 -13.09
C GLU A 106 -8.40 -1.69 -14.33
N ARG A 107 -7.29 -0.93 -14.37
CA ARG A 107 -6.94 -0.14 -15.57
C ARG A 107 -6.70 -1.01 -16.79
N ALA A 108 -6.05 -2.16 -16.62
CA ALA A 108 -5.86 -3.12 -17.71
C ALA A 108 -7.21 -3.66 -18.20
N ARG A 109 -8.12 -4.04 -17.29
CA ARG A 109 -9.47 -4.51 -17.62
C ARG A 109 -10.27 -3.42 -18.35
N LYS A 110 -10.30 -2.19 -17.82
CA LYS A 110 -10.98 -1.05 -18.44
C LYS A 110 -10.40 -0.70 -19.82
N LYS A 111 -9.07 -0.81 -19.99
CA LYS A 111 -8.42 -0.62 -21.30
C LYS A 111 -8.81 -1.72 -22.28
N GLN A 112 -8.89 -2.98 -21.84
CA GLN A 112 -9.33 -4.10 -22.67
C GLN A 112 -10.81 -3.97 -23.04
N GLU A 113 -11.68 -3.61 -22.10
CA GLU A 113 -13.10 -3.33 -22.33
C GLU A 113 -13.27 -2.16 -23.32
N ALA A 114 -12.54 -1.06 -23.15
CA ALA A 114 -12.56 0.06 -24.08
C ALA A 114 -12.03 -0.34 -25.47
N ALA A 115 -10.93 -1.08 -25.55
CA ALA A 115 -10.40 -1.56 -26.83
C ALA A 115 -11.37 -2.51 -27.54
N ALA A 116 -12.02 -3.41 -26.81
CA ALA A 116 -13.06 -4.30 -27.34
C ALA A 116 -14.28 -3.49 -27.83
N GLY A 117 -14.72 -2.49 -27.07
CA GLY A 117 -15.79 -1.56 -27.48
C GLY A 117 -15.43 -0.75 -28.71
N HIS A 118 -14.19 -0.26 -28.82
CA HIS A 118 -13.70 0.44 -30.02
C HIS A 118 -13.59 -0.49 -31.23
N GLN A 119 -13.19 -1.75 -31.04
CA GLN A 119 -13.15 -2.74 -32.12
C GLN A 119 -14.56 -3.14 -32.59
N GLN A 120 -15.52 -3.30 -31.68
CA GLN A 120 -16.92 -3.55 -32.03
C GLN A 120 -17.58 -2.34 -32.71
N ALA A 121 -17.31 -1.12 -32.24
CA ALA A 121 -17.80 0.10 -32.88
C ALA A 121 -17.21 0.29 -34.28
N ALA A 122 -15.91 0.05 -34.46
CA ALA A 122 -15.26 0.10 -35.77
C ALA A 122 -15.80 -0.96 -36.73
N ALA A 123 -16.05 -2.19 -36.25
CA ALA A 123 -16.66 -3.24 -37.05
C ALA A 123 -18.11 -2.89 -37.47
N ALA A 124 -18.89 -2.30 -36.56
CA ALA A 124 -20.25 -1.86 -36.86
C ALA A 124 -20.27 -0.69 -37.87
N GLN A 125 -19.33 0.26 -37.76
CA GLN A 125 -19.20 1.38 -38.71
C GLN A 125 -18.74 0.90 -40.10
N ALA A 126 -17.82 -0.08 -40.17
CA ALA A 126 -17.40 -0.69 -41.42
C ALA A 126 -18.54 -1.47 -42.09
N ALA A 127 -19.36 -2.19 -41.31
CA ALA A 127 -20.53 -2.90 -41.83
C ALA A 127 -21.63 -1.92 -42.34
N ALA A 128 -21.85 -0.81 -41.64
CA ALA A 128 -22.78 0.23 -42.08
C ALA A 128 -22.32 0.93 -43.37
N ALA A 129 -21.01 1.23 -43.49
CA ALA A 129 -20.42 1.80 -44.70
C ALA A 129 -20.49 0.85 -45.90
N ALA A 130 -20.32 -0.47 -45.68
CA ALA A 130 -20.45 -1.47 -46.72
C ALA A 130 -21.91 -1.64 -47.21
N ALA A 131 -22.89 -1.51 -46.30
CA ALA A 131 -24.32 -1.56 -46.65
C ALA A 131 -24.79 -0.31 -47.41
N ASP A 132 -24.28 0.88 -47.06
CA ASP A 132 -24.59 2.11 -47.80
C ASP A 132 -23.92 2.13 -49.19
N ALA A 133 -22.70 1.58 -49.30
CA ALA A 133 -22.01 1.43 -50.57
C ALA A 133 -22.74 0.47 -51.53
N SER A 134 -23.34 -0.61 -51.03
CA SER A 134 -24.11 -1.55 -51.87
C SER A 134 -25.50 -1.01 -52.26
N ALA A 135 -26.10 -0.14 -51.44
CA ALA A 135 -27.36 0.53 -51.76
C ALA A 135 -27.20 1.64 -52.82
N ARG A 136 -26.01 2.22 -52.95
CA ARG A 136 -25.71 3.28 -53.94
C ARG A 136 -25.15 2.74 -55.26
N ALA A 137 -24.81 1.47 -55.33
CA ALA A 137 -24.43 0.78 -56.56
C ALA A 137 -25.68 0.40 -57.38
N GLY A 138 -26.32 1.40 -57.98
CA GLY A 138 -27.27 1.16 -59.06
C GLY A 138 -26.57 0.49 -60.25
N PRO A 139 -27.30 -0.23 -61.12
CA PRO A 139 -26.73 -0.88 -62.29
C PRO A 139 -26.02 0.17 -63.17
N ALA A 140 -24.81 -0.15 -63.65
CA ALA A 140 -24.04 0.72 -64.53
C ALA A 140 -24.89 1.09 -65.75
N LYS A 141 -25.27 2.38 -65.86
CA LYS A 141 -26.03 2.87 -67.01
C LYS A 141 -25.14 2.79 -68.24
N VAL A 142 -25.50 1.91 -69.16
CA VAL A 142 -24.88 1.84 -70.49
C VAL A 142 -25.46 2.98 -71.31
N TYR A 143 -24.64 3.98 -71.60
CA TYR A 143 -25.02 5.07 -72.49
C TYR A 143 -24.61 4.72 -73.92
N THR A 144 -25.56 4.71 -74.84
CA THR A 144 -25.31 4.54 -76.29
C THR A 144 -25.02 5.87 -76.99
N GLU A 145 -25.20 6.99 -76.29
CA GLU A 145 -25.04 8.34 -76.82
C GLU A 145 -24.22 9.21 -75.84
N ALA A 146 -23.46 10.16 -76.38
CA ALA A 146 -22.64 11.09 -75.60
C ALA A 146 -22.76 12.52 -76.15
N ARG A 147 -22.86 13.51 -75.27
CA ARG A 147 -22.90 14.93 -75.63
C ARG A 147 -21.51 15.57 -75.50
N LEU A 148 -20.89 15.95 -76.62
CA LEU A 148 -19.58 16.59 -76.62
C LEU A 148 -19.71 18.09 -76.90
N GLN A 149 -19.19 18.92 -76.00
CA GLN A 149 -19.01 20.36 -76.25
C GLN A 149 -17.57 20.59 -76.72
N ILE A 150 -17.40 21.08 -77.95
CA ILE A 150 -16.09 21.44 -78.50
C ILE A 150 -15.91 22.95 -78.35
N ARG A 151 -14.90 23.37 -77.59
CA ARG A 151 -14.51 24.77 -77.41
C ARG A 151 -13.34 25.08 -78.34
N GLN A 152 -13.57 26.02 -79.24
CA GLN A 152 -12.54 26.57 -80.10
C GLN A 152 -11.98 27.85 -79.47
N PRO A 153 -10.66 28.09 -79.50
CA PRO A 153 -10.11 29.38 -79.10
C PRO A 153 -10.65 30.48 -80.01
N GLU A 154 -11.24 31.52 -79.42
CA GLU A 154 -11.90 32.60 -80.14
C GLU A 154 -10.88 33.34 -81.03
N GLY A 155 -11.18 33.48 -82.31
CA GLY A 155 -10.34 34.19 -83.29
C GLY A 155 -9.45 33.31 -84.18
N GLN A 156 -9.42 31.98 -84.00
CA GLN A 156 -8.57 31.11 -84.83
C GLN A 156 -9.31 29.85 -85.30
N GLN A 157 -9.62 29.81 -86.60
CA GLN A 157 -10.02 28.57 -87.28
C GLN A 157 -8.79 27.66 -87.39
N PRO A 158 -8.85 26.37 -86.97
CA PRO A 158 -7.72 25.48 -87.16
C PRO A 158 -7.52 25.28 -88.67
N ILE A 159 -6.51 25.94 -89.22
CA ILE A 159 -6.08 25.75 -90.61
C ILE A 159 -5.03 24.64 -90.56
N GLY A 160 -5.48 23.39 -90.76
CA GLY A 160 -4.61 22.19 -90.74
C GLY A 160 -4.99 21.17 -89.66
N ALA A 161 -4.04 20.29 -89.33
CA ALA A 161 -4.24 19.27 -88.31
C ALA A 161 -4.31 19.91 -86.90
N PHE A 162 -5.32 19.53 -86.12
CA PHE A 162 -5.52 19.99 -84.74
C PHE A 162 -5.58 18.81 -83.78
N LYS A 163 -5.27 19.05 -82.51
CA LYS A 163 -5.41 18.07 -81.43
C LYS A 163 -6.58 18.45 -80.52
N LEU A 164 -7.24 17.46 -79.95
CA LEU A 164 -8.30 17.65 -78.97
C LEU A 164 -7.73 17.44 -77.58
N MET A 165 -8.15 18.27 -76.62
CA MET A 165 -7.79 18.11 -75.22
C MET A 165 -9.03 18.18 -74.32
N THR A 166 -9.06 17.42 -73.25
CA THR A 166 -10.06 17.56 -72.19
C THR A 166 -9.77 18.82 -71.38
N THR A 167 -10.82 19.49 -70.90
CA THR A 167 -10.68 20.74 -70.12
C THR A 167 -10.44 20.47 -68.63
N PHE A 168 -10.98 19.37 -68.09
CA PHE A 168 -10.76 18.93 -66.72
C PHE A 168 -11.00 17.41 -66.56
N PRO A 169 -10.01 16.62 -66.12
CA PRO A 169 -8.60 16.98 -65.99
C PRO A 169 -8.01 17.35 -67.36
N ARG A 170 -7.09 18.33 -67.42
CA ARG A 170 -6.50 18.75 -68.70
C ARG A 170 -5.59 17.65 -69.25
N LYS A 171 -6.01 17.01 -70.34
CA LYS A 171 -5.25 15.95 -71.02
C LYS A 171 -5.39 16.10 -72.53
N VAL A 172 -4.28 16.05 -73.25
CA VAL A 172 -4.28 16.01 -74.72
C VAL A 172 -4.62 14.59 -75.14
N LEU A 173 -5.57 14.42 -76.05
CA LEU A 173 -5.95 13.12 -76.60
C LEU A 173 -5.04 12.82 -77.81
N ASP A 174 -4.12 11.88 -77.64
CA ASP A 174 -3.20 11.40 -78.67
C ASP A 174 -3.13 9.87 -78.72
N GLY A 175 -2.64 9.33 -79.85
CA GLY A 175 -2.35 7.91 -80.06
C GLY A 175 -3.36 6.96 -79.41
N ASP A 176 -2.92 6.28 -78.34
CA ASP A 176 -3.66 5.30 -77.55
C ASP A 176 -5.00 5.79 -76.99
N ASP A 177 -5.17 7.09 -76.74
CA ASP A 177 -6.43 7.63 -76.26
C ASP A 177 -7.49 7.75 -77.36
N LEU A 178 -7.09 7.80 -78.64
CA LEU A 178 -8.03 7.79 -79.76
C LEU A 178 -8.61 6.40 -80.03
N GLU A 179 -7.99 5.35 -79.52
CA GLU A 179 -8.48 3.96 -79.62
C GLU A 179 -9.45 3.59 -78.48
N LYS A 180 -9.45 4.37 -77.40
CA LYS A 180 -10.30 4.15 -76.23
C LYS A 180 -11.73 4.63 -76.47
N SER A 181 -12.68 3.97 -75.81
CA SER A 181 -14.08 4.40 -75.88
C SER A 181 -14.29 5.73 -75.14
N LEU A 182 -15.30 6.52 -75.55
CA LEU A 182 -15.68 7.74 -74.83
C LEU A 182 -16.03 7.48 -73.35
N ASN A 183 -16.45 6.25 -73.01
CA ASN A 183 -16.74 5.85 -71.63
C ASN A 183 -15.45 5.68 -70.81
N GLU A 184 -14.44 5.02 -71.38
CA GLU A 184 -13.11 4.87 -70.76
C GLU A 184 -12.41 6.22 -70.58
N LEU A 185 -12.62 7.14 -71.52
CA LEU A 185 -12.16 8.54 -71.44
C LEU A 185 -13.00 9.41 -70.49
N GLN A 186 -14.04 8.85 -69.84
CA GLN A 186 -14.95 9.56 -68.94
C GLN A 186 -15.67 10.76 -69.59
N LEU A 187 -15.93 10.68 -70.90
CA LEU A 187 -16.63 11.71 -71.69
C LEU A 187 -18.15 11.45 -71.80
N VAL A 188 -18.63 10.38 -71.16
CA VAL A 188 -20.02 9.93 -71.15
C VAL A 188 -20.64 10.25 -69.78
N PRO A 189 -21.87 10.81 -69.71
CA PRO A 189 -22.79 11.13 -70.80
C PRO A 189 -22.54 12.49 -71.47
N SER A 190 -21.71 13.35 -70.88
CA SER A 190 -21.38 14.66 -71.42
C SER A 190 -19.92 15.01 -71.15
N GLY A 191 -19.19 15.46 -72.16
CA GLY A 191 -17.78 15.82 -72.09
C GLY A 191 -17.49 17.17 -72.75
N ALA A 192 -16.48 17.88 -72.27
CA ALA A 192 -16.04 19.15 -72.85
C ALA A 192 -14.59 19.06 -73.33
N LEU A 193 -14.41 19.18 -74.64
CA LEU A 193 -13.13 19.15 -75.33
C LEU A 193 -12.77 20.57 -75.79
N ALA A 194 -11.49 20.91 -75.75
CA ALA A 194 -10.95 22.12 -76.33
C ALA A 194 -10.04 21.76 -77.50
N VAL A 195 -10.06 22.57 -78.54
CA VAL A 195 -9.13 22.46 -79.66
C VAL A 195 -7.80 23.10 -79.24
N THR A 196 -6.72 22.35 -79.40
CA THR A 196 -5.36 22.87 -79.24
C THR A 196 -4.60 22.73 -80.57
N ASN A 197 -3.96 23.81 -80.99
CA ASN A 197 -3.02 23.78 -82.10
C ASN A 197 -1.70 23.21 -81.58
N ASN A 198 -1.00 22.49 -82.46
CA ASN A 198 0.29 21.87 -82.17
C ASN A 198 1.41 22.91 -82.05
#